data_AF-A0A445B1F8-F1
#
_entry.id   AF-A0A445B1F8-F1
#
_cell.length_a   1.000
_cell.length_b   1.000
_cell.length_c   1.000
_cell.angle_alpha   90.00
_cell.angle_beta   90.00
_cell.angle_gamma   90.00
#
_symmetry.space_group_name_H-M   'P 1'
#
loop_
_entity.id
_entity.type
_entity.pdbx_description
1 polymer ?
#
loop_
_entity_poly.entity_id
_entity_poly.type
_entity_poly.pdbx_seq_one_letter_code
_entity_poly.pdbx_strand_id
1 'polypeptide(L)'
;MLAEKSWLPSISRLIYATGVFVFLRNFTISRSMGPFPAGVILHSYLGSAEMVPEFSKLGAYFSFSGFLMSLKANKAKKMLQMVPSDRILLETDAPDALPKSNIDSLFFVDGDPSLPEEPQGQSSTSSSASGTSLNDGSQVLTDASTLPKETLNHPANIHLVLDYVASMLEITKEELAELSYQNAVRVFSYEGSKVLHA
;
A
#
# COMPACT_ATOMS: atom_id res chain seq x y z
N MET A 1 8.70 10.67 10.68
CA MET A 1 7.66 11.60 11.17
C MET A 1 6.97 12.18 9.93
N LEU A 2 5.82 11.64 9.51
CA LEU A 2 5.17 11.86 8.20
C LEU A 2 4.38 13.20 8.12
N ALA A 3 4.80 14.22 8.87
CA ALA A 3 3.99 15.39 9.19
C ALA A 3 3.99 16.51 8.11
N GLU A 4 4.70 16.37 6.99
CA GLU A 4 4.90 17.48 6.04
C GLU A 4 4.01 17.50 4.79
N LYS A 5 3.14 16.50 4.59
CA LYS A 5 2.15 16.54 3.49
C LYS A 5 0.74 16.60 4.07
N SER A 6 -0.04 17.61 3.69
CA SER A 6 -1.43 17.81 4.10
C SER A 6 -2.34 16.78 3.44
N TRP A 7 -2.27 15.53 3.89
CA TRP A 7 -3.19 14.47 3.49
C TRP A 7 -4.55 14.70 4.14
N LEU A 8 -5.62 14.27 3.44
CA LEU A 8 -6.95 14.25 4.06
C LEU A 8 -6.94 13.40 5.34
N PRO A 9 -7.80 13.71 6.34
CA PRO A 9 -7.80 13.01 7.62
C PRO A 9 -7.97 11.48 7.50
N SER A 10 -8.77 11.01 6.54
CA SER A 10 -8.99 9.58 6.27
C SER A 10 -7.71 8.88 5.78
N ILE A 11 -6.97 9.51 4.88
CA ILE A 11 -5.70 8.98 4.35
C ILE A 11 -4.62 8.99 5.45
N SER A 12 -4.61 10.04 6.27
CA SER A 12 -3.70 10.12 7.42
C SER A 12 -3.94 8.99 8.40
N ARG A 13 -5.20 8.67 8.72
CA ARG A 13 -5.56 7.57 9.64
C ARG A 13 -5.16 6.18 9.11
N LEU A 14 -5.27 5.95 7.80
CA LEU A 14 -4.88 4.69 7.16
C LEU A 14 -3.38 4.38 7.37
N ILE A 15 -2.53 5.40 7.31
CA ILE A 15 -1.07 5.28 7.53
C ILE A 15 -0.72 4.76 8.93
N TYR A 16 -1.50 5.12 9.96
CA TYR A 16 -1.21 4.76 11.36
C TYR A 16 -1.72 3.37 11.78
N ALA A 17 -2.54 2.70 10.98
CA ALA A 17 -3.29 1.50 11.39
C ALA A 17 -2.60 0.15 11.07
N THR A 18 -1.40 0.14 10.49
CA THR A 18 -0.78 -1.11 9.98
C THR A 18 0.35 -1.62 10.89
N GLY A 19 0.07 -2.66 11.66
CA GLY A 19 1.05 -3.32 12.53
C GLY A 19 0.64 -4.75 12.93
N VAL A 20 1.46 -5.72 12.51
CA VAL A 20 1.48 -7.17 12.83
C VAL A 20 0.23 -7.98 12.41
N PHE A 21 0.42 -8.86 11.42
CA PHE A 21 -0.63 -9.73 10.86
C PHE A 21 -0.40 -11.21 11.20
N VAL A 22 -1.47 -11.92 11.57
CA VAL A 22 -1.45 -13.39 11.75
C VAL A 22 -1.55 -14.08 10.38
N PHE A 23 -0.55 -14.88 10.03
CA PHE A 23 -0.40 -15.54 8.74
C PHE A 23 -1.21 -16.84 8.63
N LEU A 24 -2.23 -16.88 7.77
CA LEU A 24 -2.78 -18.14 7.24
C LEU A 24 -2.75 -18.12 5.71
N ARG A 25 -1.71 -18.70 5.10
CA ARG A 25 -1.59 -18.80 3.63
C ARG A 25 -2.28 -20.05 3.05
N ASN A 26 -2.66 -21.03 3.89
CA ASN A 26 -3.12 -22.35 3.45
C ASN A 26 -4.61 -22.57 3.72
N PHE A 27 -5.41 -22.66 2.64
CA PHE A 27 -6.86 -22.84 2.71
C PHE A 27 -7.29 -24.09 3.51
N THR A 28 -6.62 -25.23 3.31
CA THR A 28 -6.95 -26.49 4.00
C THR A 28 -6.85 -26.36 5.52
N ILE A 29 -5.82 -25.64 5.99
CA ILE A 29 -5.61 -25.39 7.42
C ILE A 29 -6.67 -24.41 7.93
N SER A 30 -6.91 -23.31 7.21
CA SER A 30 -7.94 -22.33 7.57
C SER A 30 -9.33 -22.96 7.69
N ARG A 31 -9.70 -23.87 6.78
CA ARG A 31 -11.00 -24.57 6.82
C ARG A 31 -11.10 -25.54 8.01
N SER A 32 -9.99 -26.17 8.40
CA SER A 32 -9.97 -27.08 9.55
C SER A 32 -10.05 -26.36 10.90
N MET A 33 -9.63 -25.09 10.95
CA MET A 33 -9.54 -24.30 12.19
C MET A 33 -10.68 -23.30 12.35
N GLY A 34 -11.29 -22.86 11.23
CA GLY A 34 -12.36 -21.87 11.23
C GLY A 34 -13.74 -22.44 11.60
N PRO A 35 -14.78 -21.58 11.63
CA PRO A 35 -14.73 -20.16 11.31
C PRO A 35 -13.98 -19.34 12.38
N PHE A 36 -13.56 -18.13 12.02
CA PHE A 36 -12.90 -17.18 12.91
C PHE A 36 -13.84 -16.00 13.19
N PRO A 37 -14.72 -16.07 14.21
CA PRO A 37 -15.68 -15.00 14.50
C PRO A 37 -15.02 -13.66 14.83
N ALA A 38 -13.83 -13.70 15.43
CA ALA A 38 -13.01 -12.51 15.71
C ALA A 38 -12.28 -11.97 14.47
N GLY A 39 -12.36 -12.66 13.33
CA GLY A 39 -11.66 -12.34 12.10
C GLY A 39 -10.30 -13.02 11.96
N VAL A 40 -9.84 -13.16 10.72
CA VAL A 40 -8.47 -13.53 10.38
C VAL A 40 -8.00 -12.69 9.20
N ILE A 41 -6.73 -12.34 9.12
CA ILE A 41 -6.23 -11.48 8.04
C ILE A 41 -5.41 -12.33 7.05
N LEU A 42 -5.82 -12.31 5.80
CA LEU A 42 -5.02 -12.81 4.68
C LEU A 42 -4.13 -11.65 4.21
N HIS A 43 -2.95 -11.60 4.80
CA HIS A 43 -1.91 -10.64 4.48
C HIS A 43 -1.45 -10.75 3.01
N SER A 44 -1.25 -9.61 2.37
CA SER A 44 -0.84 -9.42 0.98
C SER A 44 -1.48 -10.45 0.03
N TYR A 45 -2.81 -10.48 -0.01
CA TYR A 45 -3.56 -11.50 -0.75
C TYR A 45 -3.38 -11.34 -2.27
N LEU A 46 -2.81 -12.37 -2.90
CA LEU A 46 -2.60 -12.48 -4.35
C LEU A 46 -3.26 -13.74 -4.95
N GLY A 47 -4.17 -14.34 -4.18
CA GLY A 47 -4.87 -15.58 -4.53
C GLY A 47 -5.86 -15.41 -5.68
N SER A 48 -6.66 -16.44 -5.93
CA SER A 48 -7.66 -16.38 -7.00
C SER A 48 -8.95 -15.71 -6.52
N ALA A 49 -9.73 -15.13 -7.44
CA ALA A 49 -11.02 -14.53 -7.11
C ALA A 49 -11.98 -15.59 -6.56
N GLU A 50 -11.90 -16.81 -7.07
CA GLU A 50 -12.77 -17.94 -6.73
C GLU A 50 -12.64 -18.39 -5.27
N MET A 51 -11.48 -18.13 -4.64
CA MET A 51 -11.24 -18.46 -3.24
C MET A 51 -11.77 -17.41 -2.26
N VAL A 52 -12.02 -16.18 -2.73
CA VAL A 52 -12.44 -15.06 -1.89
C VAL A 52 -13.75 -15.36 -1.14
N PRO A 53 -14.81 -15.91 -1.76
CA PRO A 53 -16.04 -16.24 -1.05
C PRO A 53 -15.82 -17.29 0.05
N GLU A 54 -14.99 -18.30 -0.20
CA GLU A 54 -14.71 -19.37 0.76
C GLU A 54 -13.94 -18.84 1.98
N PHE A 55 -12.94 -17.98 1.76
CA PHE A 55 -12.23 -17.32 2.85
C PHE A 55 -13.12 -16.32 3.60
N SER A 56 -13.99 -15.60 2.90
CA SER A 56 -14.93 -14.65 3.52
C SER A 56 -15.89 -15.36 4.49
N LYS A 57 -16.39 -16.55 4.12
CA LYS A 57 -17.22 -17.40 5.00
C LYS A 57 -16.50 -17.80 6.29
N LEU A 58 -15.17 -17.93 6.24
CA LEU A 58 -14.35 -18.25 7.41
C LEU A 58 -14.04 -17.03 8.29
N GLY A 59 -14.50 -15.83 7.92
CA GLY A 59 -14.21 -14.60 8.66
C GLY A 59 -12.96 -13.86 8.17
N ALA A 60 -12.44 -14.18 6.98
CA ALA A 60 -11.23 -13.53 6.48
C ALA A 60 -11.42 -12.05 6.11
N TYR A 61 -10.41 -11.25 6.41
CA TYR A 61 -10.12 -9.94 5.84
C TYR A 61 -8.97 -10.10 4.84
N PHE A 62 -8.91 -9.25 3.82
CA PHE A 62 -7.93 -9.35 2.72
C PHE A 62 -7.11 -8.07 2.70
N SER A 63 -5.81 -8.19 2.97
CA SER A 63 -4.89 -7.07 2.91
C SER A 63 -4.21 -7.01 1.55
N PHE A 64 -4.03 -5.81 1.01
CA PHE A 64 -3.40 -5.58 -0.29
C PHE A 64 -2.20 -4.65 -0.16
N SER A 65 -1.06 -5.08 -0.71
CA SER A 65 0.21 -4.35 -0.75
C SER A 65 0.61 -4.01 -2.20
N GLY A 66 1.78 -3.37 -2.37
CA GLY A 66 2.33 -3.08 -3.69
C GLY A 66 2.61 -4.33 -4.55
N PHE A 67 2.70 -5.54 -3.95
CA PHE A 67 2.81 -6.78 -4.74
C PHE A 67 1.61 -7.01 -5.66
N LEU A 68 0.42 -6.51 -5.28
CA LEU A 68 -0.79 -6.60 -6.10
C LEU A 68 -0.59 -5.96 -7.48
N MET A 69 0.19 -4.88 -7.56
CA MET A 69 0.46 -4.13 -8.79
C MET A 69 1.30 -4.92 -9.79
N SER A 70 1.88 -6.06 -9.39
CA SER A 70 2.55 -6.99 -10.29
C SER A 70 1.62 -8.01 -10.95
N LEU A 71 0.37 -8.13 -10.49
CA LEU A 71 -0.62 -9.00 -11.14
C LEU A 71 -1.14 -8.39 -12.44
N LYS A 72 -1.58 -9.25 -13.37
CA LYS A 72 -2.31 -8.80 -14.56
C LYS A 72 -3.55 -8.02 -14.12
N ALA A 73 -3.77 -6.82 -14.69
CA ALA A 73 -4.85 -5.92 -14.30
C ALA A 73 -6.22 -6.61 -14.25
N ASN A 74 -6.59 -7.40 -15.27
CA ASN A 74 -7.85 -8.14 -15.28
C ASN A 74 -7.99 -9.16 -14.14
N LYS A 75 -6.88 -9.80 -13.73
CA LYS A 75 -6.86 -10.74 -12.61
C LYS A 75 -7.02 -9.97 -11.29
N ALA A 76 -6.28 -8.88 -11.11
CA ALA A 76 -6.35 -8.03 -9.92
C ALA A 76 -7.77 -7.45 -9.76
N LYS A 77 -8.33 -6.87 -10.81
CA LYS A 77 -9.68 -6.31 -10.83
C LYS A 77 -10.74 -7.35 -10.46
N LYS A 78 -10.74 -8.51 -11.12
CA LYS A 78 -11.69 -9.61 -10.83
C LYS A 78 -11.59 -10.08 -9.38
N MET A 79 -10.37 -10.20 -8.86
CA MET A 79 -10.13 -10.61 -7.47
C MET A 79 -10.65 -9.56 -6.49
N LEU A 80 -10.28 -8.29 -6.66
CA LEU A 80 -10.71 -7.18 -5.81
C LEU A 80 -12.24 -7.04 -5.78
N GLN A 81 -12.90 -7.13 -6.94
CA GLN A 81 -14.36 -7.06 -7.06
C GLN A 81 -15.10 -8.20 -6.34
N MET A 82 -14.44 -9.32 -6.07
CA MET A 82 -15.03 -10.43 -5.32
C MET A 82 -14.92 -10.23 -3.80
N VAL A 83 -14.05 -9.34 -3.34
CA VAL A 83 -13.83 -9.09 -1.91
C VAL A 83 -14.95 -8.23 -1.37
N PRO A 84 -15.65 -8.65 -0.31
CA PRO A 84 -16.61 -7.80 0.37
C PRO A 84 -15.95 -6.51 0.84
N SER A 85 -16.58 -5.35 0.57
CA SER A 85 -16.01 -4.03 0.90
C SER A 85 -15.70 -3.87 2.40
N ASP A 86 -16.48 -4.53 3.25
CA ASP A 86 -16.33 -4.56 4.69
C ASP A 86 -15.18 -5.48 5.18
N ARG A 87 -14.39 -6.04 4.26
CA ARG A 87 -13.27 -6.96 4.52
C ARG A 87 -11.97 -6.57 3.81
N ILE A 88 -11.92 -5.41 3.17
CA ILE A 88 -10.73 -4.89 2.49
C ILE A 88 -9.80 -4.18 3.49
N LEU A 89 -8.52 -4.50 3.45
CA LEU A 89 -7.46 -3.80 4.17
C LEU A 89 -6.37 -3.38 3.18
N LEU A 90 -5.67 -2.29 3.48
CA LEU A 90 -4.52 -1.81 2.73
C LEU A 90 -3.28 -1.81 3.62
N GLU A 91 -2.13 -2.16 3.04
CA GLU A 91 -0.84 -2.19 3.71
C GLU A 91 0.28 -1.81 2.73
N THR A 92 1.47 -1.48 3.25
CA THR A 92 2.65 -1.28 2.40
C THR A 92 3.47 -2.54 2.22
N ASP A 93 3.52 -3.38 3.26
CA ASP A 93 4.47 -4.48 3.39
C ASP A 93 5.94 -4.02 3.30
N ALA A 94 6.20 -2.76 3.69
CA ALA A 94 7.55 -2.22 3.78
C ALA A 94 8.40 -3.02 4.80
N PRO A 95 9.67 -3.32 4.50
CA PRO A 95 10.49 -2.74 3.43
C PRO A 95 10.34 -3.40 2.05
N ASP A 96 9.52 -4.45 1.92
CA ASP A 96 9.25 -5.13 0.66
C ASP A 96 8.11 -4.46 -0.13
N ALA A 97 7.71 -5.07 -1.25
CA ALA A 97 6.52 -4.69 -2.03
C ALA A 97 6.51 -3.23 -2.55
N LEU A 98 7.66 -2.72 -3.01
CA LEU A 98 7.75 -1.39 -3.64
C LEU A 98 6.70 -1.25 -4.77
N PRO A 99 5.79 -0.26 -4.68
CA PRO A 99 4.77 -0.02 -5.71
C PRO A 99 5.36 0.23 -7.09
N LYS A 100 4.71 -0.31 -8.12
CA LYS A 100 5.04 -0.05 -9.52
C LYS A 100 4.39 1.26 -9.97
N SER A 101 5.10 2.36 -9.77
CA SER A 101 4.64 3.71 -10.12
C SER A 101 5.77 4.56 -10.70
N ASN A 102 5.44 5.79 -11.11
CA ASN A 102 6.47 6.79 -11.43
C ASN A 102 7.37 7.03 -10.22
N ILE A 103 8.67 7.20 -10.46
CA ILE A 103 9.69 7.43 -9.43
C ILE A 103 9.38 8.70 -8.61
N ASP A 104 8.89 9.76 -9.25
CA ASP A 104 8.55 11.03 -8.60
C ASP A 104 7.43 10.92 -7.56
N SER A 105 6.62 9.85 -7.63
CA SER A 105 5.53 9.59 -6.69
C SER A 105 5.97 8.70 -5.52
N LEU A 106 7.15 8.09 -5.59
CA LEU A 106 7.67 7.22 -4.53
C LEU A 106 8.30 8.04 -3.41
N PHE A 107 8.10 7.57 -2.19
CA PHE A 107 8.93 7.92 -1.04
C PHE A 107 10.00 6.84 -0.89
N PHE A 108 11.25 7.27 -0.81
CA PHE A 108 12.39 6.39 -0.60
C PHE A 108 12.78 6.33 0.88
N VAL A 109 13.50 5.28 1.26
CA VAL A 109 14.09 5.13 2.58
C VAL A 109 15.44 5.86 2.59
N ASP A 110 15.65 6.76 3.56
CA ASP A 110 16.93 7.45 3.71
C ASP A 110 18.07 6.45 3.96
N GLY A 111 19.15 6.55 3.19
CA GLY A 111 20.30 5.65 3.30
C GLY A 111 20.09 4.25 2.73
N ASP A 112 19.12 4.06 1.82
CA ASP A 112 18.96 2.81 1.07
C ASP A 112 20.25 2.50 0.28
N PRO A 113 20.96 1.40 0.60
CA PRO A 113 22.25 1.07 -0.01
C PRO A 113 22.12 0.66 -1.49
N SER A 114 20.90 0.39 -1.96
CA SER A 114 20.64 0.03 -3.34
C SER A 114 20.48 1.25 -4.26
N LEU A 115 20.22 2.43 -3.72
CA LEU A 115 20.10 3.66 -4.51
C LEU A 115 21.49 4.28 -4.75
N PRO A 116 21.74 4.90 -5.91
CA PRO A 116 22.97 5.66 -6.14
C PRO A 116 23.08 6.80 -5.13
N GLU A 117 24.23 6.93 -4.45
CA GLU A 117 24.49 8.12 -3.63
C GLU A 117 24.58 9.35 -4.54
N GLU A 118 23.69 10.32 -4.33
CA GLU A 118 23.82 11.66 -4.93
C GLU A 118 25.14 12.30 -4.46
N PRO A 119 26.03 12.73 -5.37
CA PRO A 119 27.26 13.40 -4.97
C PRO A 119 26.94 14.73 -4.26
N GLN A 120 27.24 14.82 -2.97
CA GLN A 120 27.12 16.07 -2.21
C GLN A 120 28.13 17.11 -2.72
N GLY A 121 27.67 18.03 -3.57
CA GLY A 121 28.36 19.24 -3.98
C GLY A 121 27.91 20.45 -3.16
N GLN A 122 28.87 21.21 -2.65
CA GLN A 122 28.74 22.29 -1.67
C GLN A 122 28.08 23.59 -2.18
N SER A 123 27.21 24.17 -1.33
CA SER A 123 26.96 25.61 -1.05
C SER A 123 26.67 26.63 -2.16
N SER A 124 25.56 27.39 -2.00
CA SER A 124 25.50 28.87 -1.80
C SER A 124 24.33 29.60 -2.51
N THR A 125 24.02 30.78 -1.96
CA THR A 125 22.80 31.61 -1.96
C THR A 125 22.49 32.45 -3.23
N SER A 126 21.20 32.82 -3.36
CA SER A 126 20.61 34.10 -3.87
C SER A 126 20.10 34.27 -5.33
N SER A 127 18.77 34.54 -5.41
CA SER A 127 18.01 35.49 -6.25
C SER A 127 18.04 35.53 -7.80
N SER A 128 16.83 35.33 -8.37
CA SER A 128 16.12 36.14 -9.39
C SER A 128 16.56 36.23 -10.87
N ALA A 129 15.61 35.84 -11.74
CA ALA A 129 15.20 36.38 -13.05
C ALA A 129 15.85 35.87 -14.39
N SER A 130 14.96 35.27 -15.20
CA SER A 130 14.71 35.45 -16.65
C SER A 130 15.80 35.13 -17.71
N GLY A 131 15.48 34.20 -18.62
CA GLY A 131 16.19 34.03 -19.91
C GLY A 131 15.85 32.73 -20.64
N THR A 132 15.82 32.74 -21.97
CA THR A 132 15.04 31.85 -22.85
C THR A 132 15.87 30.75 -23.54
N SER A 133 15.21 29.60 -23.83
CA SER A 133 15.41 28.64 -24.94
C SER A 133 16.55 27.58 -24.98
N LEU A 134 16.07 26.32 -25.05
CA LEU A 134 16.36 25.21 -25.99
C LEU A 134 17.51 24.20 -25.78
N ASN A 135 17.09 22.91 -25.82
CA ASN A 135 17.78 21.64 -26.10
C ASN A 135 18.76 21.08 -25.04
N ASP A 136 18.86 19.77 -24.79
CA ASP A 136 18.14 18.54 -25.16
C ASP A 136 18.81 17.41 -24.34
N GLY A 137 18.04 16.41 -23.89
CA GLY A 137 18.59 15.11 -23.48
C GLY A 137 18.83 14.84 -21.98
N SER A 138 17.94 15.25 -21.07
CA SER A 138 17.90 14.63 -19.73
C SER A 138 17.16 13.29 -19.85
N GLN A 139 17.90 12.19 -19.86
CA GLN A 139 17.38 10.82 -19.89
C GLN A 139 16.39 10.63 -18.74
N VAL A 140 15.14 10.37 -19.13
CA VAL A 140 13.98 10.30 -18.24
C VAL A 140 13.96 8.94 -17.55
N LEU A 141 14.17 8.90 -16.24
CA LEU A 141 13.90 7.71 -15.42
C LEU A 141 12.39 7.64 -15.17
N THR A 142 11.64 7.05 -16.10
CA THR A 142 10.15 7.17 -16.13
C THR A 142 9.38 6.17 -15.28
N ASP A 143 10.00 5.10 -14.76
CA ASP A 143 9.23 4.01 -14.13
C ASP A 143 10.03 3.30 -13.03
N ALA A 144 9.37 2.94 -11.91
CA ALA A 144 9.97 2.18 -10.81
C ALA A 144 10.55 0.82 -11.24
N SER A 145 10.16 0.32 -12.42
CA SER A 145 10.76 -0.87 -13.04
C SER A 145 12.24 -0.70 -13.39
N THR A 146 12.74 0.54 -13.46
CA THR A 146 14.15 0.87 -13.71
C THR A 146 15.02 0.88 -12.45
N LEU A 147 14.41 0.84 -11.26
CA LEU A 147 15.12 0.80 -9.99
C LEU A 147 15.75 -0.58 -9.74
N PRO A 148 16.84 -0.65 -8.97
CA PRO A 148 17.39 -1.91 -8.49
C PRO A 148 16.32 -2.75 -7.79
N LYS A 149 16.32 -4.06 -8.04
CA LYS A 149 15.31 -4.98 -7.48
C LYS A 149 15.27 -4.99 -5.96
N GLU A 150 16.33 -4.53 -5.31
CA GLU A 150 16.53 -4.51 -3.86
C GLU A 150 16.14 -3.16 -3.23
N THR A 151 15.57 -2.23 -4.01
CA THR A 151 15.12 -0.93 -3.51
C THR A 151 14.05 -1.10 -2.44
N LEU A 152 14.27 -0.47 -1.30
CA LEU A 152 13.42 -0.57 -0.12
C LEU A 152 12.15 0.27 -0.32
N ASN A 153 11.02 -0.33 0.04
CA ASN A 153 9.75 0.36 0.12
C ASN A 153 9.62 1.14 1.43
N HIS A 154 8.99 2.31 1.36
CA HIS A 154 8.73 3.16 2.51
C HIS A 154 7.24 3.10 2.92
N PRO A 155 6.90 3.11 4.23
CA PRO A 155 5.49 3.10 4.69
C PRO A 155 4.60 4.23 4.13
N ALA A 156 5.20 5.37 3.76
CA ALA A 156 4.46 6.46 3.11
C ALA A 156 3.87 6.09 1.75
N ASN A 157 4.38 5.03 1.09
CA ASN A 157 3.92 4.60 -0.23
C ASN A 157 2.54 3.92 -0.21
N ILE A 158 1.87 3.81 0.95
CA ILE A 158 0.51 3.27 1.06
C ILE A 158 -0.50 4.02 0.18
N HIS A 159 -0.28 5.31 -0.09
CA HIS A 159 -1.14 6.11 -0.96
C HIS A 159 -1.17 5.59 -2.40
N LEU A 160 -0.08 4.98 -2.89
CA LEU A 160 -0.02 4.37 -4.23
C LEU A 160 -0.84 3.09 -4.30
N VAL A 161 -0.82 2.31 -3.21
CA VAL A 161 -1.66 1.11 -3.07
C VAL A 161 -3.13 1.52 -3.01
N LEU A 162 -3.46 2.55 -2.21
CA LEU A 162 -4.80 3.13 -2.13
C LEU A 162 -5.30 3.57 -3.51
N ASP A 163 -4.51 4.35 -4.24
CA ASP A 163 -4.85 4.85 -5.58
C ASP A 163 -5.12 3.70 -6.55
N TYR A 164 -4.24 2.69 -6.56
CA TYR A 164 -4.36 1.53 -7.43
C TYR A 164 -5.63 0.72 -7.11
N VAL A 165 -5.87 0.39 -5.85
CA VAL A 165 -7.02 -0.42 -5.44
C VAL A 165 -8.33 0.34 -5.66
N ALA A 166 -8.39 1.64 -5.36
CA ALA A 166 -9.55 2.49 -5.62
C ALA A 166 -9.90 2.50 -7.13
N SER A 167 -8.89 2.63 -7.99
CA SER A 167 -9.09 2.61 -9.44
C SER A 167 -9.65 1.28 -9.95
N MET A 168 -9.22 0.14 -9.37
CA MET A 168 -9.68 -1.19 -9.76
C MET A 168 -11.10 -1.48 -9.29
N LEU A 169 -11.48 -0.94 -8.13
CA LEU A 169 -12.82 -1.05 -7.54
C LEU A 169 -13.81 -0.01 -8.07
N GLU A 170 -13.33 0.99 -8.82
CA GLU A 170 -14.15 2.09 -9.35
C GLU A 170 -14.85 2.92 -8.24
N ILE A 171 -14.15 3.13 -7.12
CA ILE A 171 -14.59 3.96 -5.99
C ILE A 171 -13.59 5.09 -5.72
N THR A 172 -14.00 6.07 -4.92
CA THR A 172 -13.09 7.16 -4.53
C THR A 172 -12.02 6.69 -3.55
N LYS A 173 -10.87 7.36 -3.52
CA LYS A 173 -9.78 7.05 -2.58
C LYS A 173 -10.22 7.31 -1.15
N GLU A 174 -11.04 8.34 -0.96
CA GLU A 174 -11.56 8.75 0.34
C GLU A 174 -12.50 7.67 0.90
N GLU A 175 -13.39 7.16 0.05
CA GLU A 175 -14.28 6.05 0.41
C GLU A 175 -13.50 4.78 0.72
N LEU A 176 -12.53 4.40 -0.11
CA LEU A 176 -11.71 3.21 0.15
C LEU A 176 -10.87 3.37 1.42
N ALA A 177 -10.28 4.54 1.66
CA ALA A 177 -9.51 4.81 2.87
C ALA A 177 -10.37 4.69 4.12
N GLU A 178 -11.58 5.25 4.10
CA GLU A 178 -12.52 5.14 5.21
C GLU A 178 -12.97 3.69 5.43
N LEU A 179 -13.35 2.97 4.37
CA LEU A 179 -13.72 1.56 4.45
C LEU A 179 -12.58 0.72 5.06
N SER A 180 -11.37 0.84 4.50
CA SER A 180 -10.21 0.11 4.98
C SER A 180 -9.88 0.46 6.44
N TYR A 181 -10.01 1.73 6.84
CA TYR A 181 -9.80 2.15 8.21
C TYR A 181 -10.84 1.55 9.17
N GLN A 182 -12.13 1.62 8.83
CA GLN A 182 -13.19 1.02 9.64
C GLN A 182 -13.03 -0.50 9.75
N ASN A 183 -12.57 -1.15 8.68
CA ASN A 183 -12.24 -2.58 8.68
C ASN A 183 -11.07 -2.88 9.62
N ALA A 184 -10.01 -2.07 9.57
CA ALA A 184 -8.85 -2.17 10.45
C ALA A 184 -9.26 -1.96 11.92
N VAL A 185 -10.07 -0.94 12.22
CA VAL A 185 -10.61 -0.71 13.56
C VAL A 185 -11.38 -1.94 14.03
N ARG A 186 -12.27 -2.52 13.22
CA ARG A 186 -13.04 -3.70 13.62
C ARG A 186 -12.16 -4.92 13.94
N VAL A 187 -11.14 -5.20 13.13
CA VAL A 187 -10.31 -6.40 13.31
C VAL A 187 -9.18 -6.23 14.34
N PHE A 188 -8.72 -5.00 14.57
CA PHE A 188 -7.66 -4.69 15.55
C PHE A 188 -8.17 -4.07 16.85
N SER A 189 -9.48 -3.85 17.00
CA SER A 189 -10.09 -3.45 18.28
C SER A 189 -10.33 -4.68 19.15
N TYR A 190 -9.50 -4.82 20.17
CA TYR A 190 -9.64 -5.81 21.22
C TYR A 190 -9.27 -5.18 22.55
N GLU A 191 -9.64 -5.81 23.67
CA GLU A 191 -9.33 -5.29 25.00
C GLU A 191 -7.81 -5.09 25.16
N GLY A 192 -7.39 -3.85 25.40
CA GLY A 192 -5.98 -3.45 25.47
C GLY A 192 -5.35 -2.96 24.16
N SER A 193 -6.08 -2.90 23.05
CA SER A 193 -5.54 -2.38 21.78
C SER A 193 -5.46 -0.84 21.76
N LYS A 194 -4.40 -0.31 21.15
CA LYS A 194 -4.17 1.14 21.02
C LYS A 194 -5.08 1.83 19.99
N VAL A 195 -5.78 1.04 19.16
CA VAL A 195 -6.60 1.53 18.05
C VAL A 195 -7.84 2.29 18.56
N LEU A 196 -8.34 1.94 19.75
CA LEU A 196 -9.47 2.63 20.38
C LEU A 196 -9.12 4.02 20.96
N HIS A 197 -7.84 4.40 20.97
CA HIS A 197 -7.34 5.64 21.57
C HIS A 197 -6.78 6.65 20.54
N ALA A 198 -6.95 6.40 19.23
CA ALA A 198 -6.34 7.16 18.13
C ALA A 198 -7.34 8.01 17.31
#